data_AF-A0A929V127-F1
#
_entry.id   AF-A0A929V127-F1
#
_cell.length_a   1.000
_cell.length_b   1.000
_cell.length_c   1.000
_cell.angle_alpha   90.00
_cell.angle_beta   90.00
_cell.angle_gamma   90.00
#
_symmetry.space_group_name_H-M   'P 1'
#
loop_
_entity.id
_entity.type
_entity.pdbx_description
1 polymer ?
#
loop_
_entity_poly.entity_id
_entity_poly.type
_entity_poly.pdbx_seq_one_letter_code
_entity_poly.pdbx_strand_id
1 'polypeptide(L)'
;MLIFIFNLNSAAVFAVQTPNLSVSVDNAAVNVNGNQVINSVNGTTELPINLTINTTNKTGYTATLNTETNETALVNSGSASGAKIGSITGSSSILNLPVNTWGFKTSNETNYNPIPSLATPTNIFQTTEKTNGNDVRGLNIGMKLSQNIESGSYDNKLIFSVVTNPYVGKAIMTEGPDFNNKLRSLTAFETVTMSRFKRSSVPPAISMNVKNIEDETSDYGIKLWIDPADSTAYYYTEADKVYLNEDSNRLFYCWNGEETVSNISDIDLSGFDTSDVMDMGFMFSGMKNITSLNLSNFDTSRVTNMRQMFYEMNRLTSLNISNFNTSRVTNMSEMFYYVKRLTSLDLSHFNTSQVTKMNSMFYGMTGITTLDLSSFNTSKVTDMACMFNSMSQLTNLNVSSFNTSNVVGMFAMFHNASSLTTLDLSNFDTSRVTDMEGMFGGMGSLVLLDISNFNTSQVTNMTEMFSLHRYQPDDYLKIYVNNDFDTSKLTRYTGMFTGRKKLRGGNGSYLADPSTADKTWLRVDRPGVQGYFTRKP
;
A
#
# COMPACT_ATOMS: atom_id res chain seq x y z
N MET A 1 -17.44 26.14 -49.25
CA MET A 1 -17.84 25.86 -47.86
C MET A 1 -17.07 24.62 -47.42
N LEU A 2 -15.87 24.81 -46.84
CA LEU A 2 -15.09 23.69 -46.29
C LEU A 2 -15.66 23.34 -44.92
N ILE A 3 -16.29 22.19 -44.82
CA ILE A 3 -16.68 21.60 -43.54
C ILE A 3 -15.46 20.84 -43.03
N PHE A 4 -14.83 21.37 -41.97
CA PHE A 4 -13.91 20.61 -41.15
C PHE A 4 -14.73 19.64 -40.30
N ILE A 5 -14.54 18.34 -40.51
CA ILE A 5 -15.01 17.31 -39.59
C ILE A 5 -13.85 17.00 -38.65
N PHE A 6 -13.96 17.43 -37.39
CA PHE A 6 -13.14 16.90 -36.31
C PHE A 6 -13.64 15.48 -36.00
N ASN A 7 -12.87 14.47 -36.40
CA ASN A 7 -13.03 13.12 -35.88
C ASN A 7 -11.96 12.91 -34.81
N LEU A 8 -12.33 13.13 -33.55
CA LEU A 8 -11.56 12.61 -32.41
C LEU A 8 -11.95 11.13 -32.25
N ASN A 9 -11.42 10.27 -33.11
CA ASN A 9 -11.27 8.87 -32.74
C ASN A 9 -10.16 8.84 -31.70
N SER A 10 -10.53 8.81 -30.42
CA SER A 10 -9.65 8.30 -29.37
C SER A 10 -9.41 6.82 -29.70
N ALA A 11 -8.41 6.55 -30.53
CA ALA A 11 -7.88 5.21 -30.62
C ALA A 11 -7.52 4.80 -29.19
N ALA A 12 -8.18 3.75 -28.68
CA ALA A 12 -7.78 3.13 -27.43
C ALA A 12 -6.29 2.77 -27.58
N VAL A 13 -5.45 3.39 -26.77
CA VAL A 13 -4.00 3.16 -26.81
C VAL A 13 -3.80 1.75 -26.27
N PHE A 14 -3.50 0.82 -27.17
CA PHE A 14 -3.26 -0.57 -26.84
C PHE A 14 -2.02 -0.67 -25.94
N ALA A 15 -2.19 -1.20 -24.72
CA ALA A 15 -1.09 -1.78 -23.96
C ALA A 15 -0.78 -3.17 -24.52
N VAL A 16 -0.08 -3.19 -25.65
CA VAL A 16 0.87 -4.24 -26.00
C VAL A 16 2.12 -3.50 -26.45
N GLN A 17 2.88 -2.95 -25.51
CA GLN A 17 4.20 -2.42 -25.86
C GLN A 17 5.09 -3.63 -26.18
N THR A 18 5.29 -3.92 -27.46
CA THR A 18 6.47 -4.68 -27.87
C THR A 18 7.69 -3.79 -27.60
N PRO A 19 8.63 -4.20 -26.74
CA PRO A 19 9.82 -3.41 -26.47
C PRO A 19 10.61 -3.23 -27.77
N ASN A 20 10.91 -1.98 -28.11
CA ASN A 20 11.72 -1.64 -29.27
C ASN A 20 13.19 -1.55 -28.84
N LEU A 21 14.09 -1.94 -29.75
CA LEU A 21 15.53 -1.74 -29.62
C LEU A 21 16.07 -1.25 -30.96
N SER A 22 16.78 -0.13 -30.96
CA SER A 22 17.59 0.31 -32.09
C SER A 22 19.02 0.55 -31.66
N VAL A 23 19.95 0.25 -32.57
CA VAL A 23 21.39 0.36 -32.35
C VAL A 23 22.00 0.88 -33.64
N SER A 24 22.88 1.88 -33.54
CA SER A 24 23.73 2.31 -34.64
C SER A 24 25.13 2.68 -34.12
N VAL A 25 26.09 2.70 -35.03
CA VAL A 25 27.44 3.21 -34.80
C VAL A 25 27.62 4.44 -35.68
N ASP A 26 28.26 5.49 -35.15
CA ASP A 26 28.51 6.73 -35.87
C ASP A 26 29.47 6.57 -37.05
N ASN A 27 30.41 5.62 -36.95
CA ASN A 27 31.30 5.25 -38.03
C ASN A 27 31.45 3.72 -38.17
N ALA A 28 30.84 3.15 -39.21
CA ALA A 28 30.92 1.72 -39.50
C ALA A 28 32.25 1.28 -40.14
N ALA A 29 33.06 2.22 -40.65
CA ALA A 29 34.36 1.96 -41.27
C ALA A 29 35.43 2.91 -40.71
N VAL A 30 36.14 2.45 -39.69
CA VAL A 30 37.19 3.24 -39.04
C VAL A 30 38.52 3.01 -39.74
N ASN A 31 38.98 4.01 -40.49
CA ASN A 31 40.26 3.99 -41.20
C ASN A 31 41.32 4.78 -40.45
N VAL A 32 42.52 4.21 -40.32
CA VAL A 32 43.64 4.82 -39.60
C VAL A 32 44.87 4.82 -40.49
N ASN A 33 45.48 5.99 -40.68
CA ASN A 33 46.73 6.08 -41.42
C ASN A 33 47.90 5.69 -40.50
N GLY A 34 48.44 4.49 -40.67
CA GLY A 34 49.54 3.97 -39.85
C GLY A 34 50.79 4.88 -39.84
N ASN A 35 51.10 5.56 -40.94
CA ASN A 35 52.23 6.50 -40.99
C ASN A 35 51.97 7.75 -40.13
N GLN A 36 50.73 8.21 -40.01
CA GLN A 36 50.40 9.32 -39.11
C GLN A 36 50.56 8.90 -37.65
N VAL A 37 50.18 7.67 -37.30
CA VAL A 37 50.35 7.12 -35.95
C VAL A 37 51.83 6.96 -35.60
N ILE A 38 52.63 6.35 -36.48
CA ILE A 38 54.06 6.11 -36.26
C ILE A 38 54.82 7.44 -36.06
N ASN A 39 54.44 8.50 -36.78
CA ASN A 39 55.06 9.81 -36.68
C ASN A 39 54.41 10.73 -35.61
N SER A 40 53.41 10.24 -34.87
CA SER A 40 52.80 11.01 -33.79
C SER A 40 53.68 11.05 -32.54
N VAL A 41 53.35 11.94 -31.61
CA VAL A 41 54.02 11.99 -30.31
C VAL A 41 53.80 10.65 -29.58
N ASN A 42 54.90 9.94 -29.29
CA ASN A 42 54.94 8.60 -28.67
C ASN A 42 54.44 7.43 -29.55
N GLY A 43 54.14 7.65 -30.83
CA GLY A 43 53.70 6.59 -31.74
C GLY A 43 52.29 6.07 -31.46
N THR A 44 51.43 6.88 -30.84
CA THR A 44 50.09 6.49 -30.36
C THR A 44 48.96 7.24 -31.06
N THR A 45 47.77 6.66 -31.10
CA THR A 45 46.53 7.37 -31.46
C THR A 45 45.34 6.84 -30.66
N GLU A 46 44.33 7.70 -30.49
CA GLU A 46 43.02 7.33 -29.96
C GLU A 46 41.94 7.60 -31.02
N LEU A 47 40.98 6.69 -31.16
CA LEU A 47 39.91 6.76 -32.15
C LEU A 47 38.57 6.58 -31.43
N PRO A 48 37.78 7.65 -31.29
CA PRO A 48 36.45 7.55 -30.69
C PRO A 48 35.47 6.88 -31.64
N ILE A 49 34.62 6.02 -31.08
CA ILE A 49 33.49 5.34 -31.71
C ILE A 49 32.30 5.56 -30.80
N ASN A 50 31.17 6.04 -31.33
CA ASN A 50 29.95 6.21 -30.56
C ASN A 50 28.89 5.20 -30.98
N LEU A 51 28.37 4.46 -30.01
CA LEU A 51 27.16 3.68 -30.15
C LEU A 51 25.97 4.55 -29.78
N THR A 52 24.96 4.59 -30.64
CA THR A 52 23.66 5.18 -30.33
C THR A 52 22.66 4.06 -30.14
N ILE A 53 22.11 3.95 -28.94
CA ILE A 53 21.18 2.89 -28.54
C ILE A 53 19.87 3.53 -28.10
N ASN A 54 18.74 2.94 -28.47
CA ASN A 54 17.43 3.39 -27.97
C ASN A 54 16.58 2.16 -27.67
N THR A 55 16.04 2.07 -26.45
CA THR A 55 15.11 1.02 -26.08
C THR A 55 13.97 1.51 -25.21
N THR A 56 12.78 0.99 -25.47
CA THR A 56 11.60 1.19 -24.61
C THR A 56 11.49 0.14 -23.51
N ASN A 57 12.39 -0.85 -23.44
CA ASN A 57 12.36 -1.86 -22.38
C ASN A 57 12.65 -1.21 -21.01
N LYS A 58 11.72 -1.38 -20.07
CA LYS A 58 11.77 -0.79 -18.72
C LYS A 58 13.00 -1.18 -17.91
N THR A 59 13.62 -2.34 -18.19
CA THR A 59 14.85 -2.78 -17.50
C THR A 59 16.13 -2.42 -18.26
N GLY A 60 16.04 -1.71 -19.39
CA GLY A 60 17.18 -1.22 -20.14
C GLY A 60 17.81 -2.26 -21.06
N TYR A 61 19.13 -2.15 -21.27
CA TYR A 61 19.89 -3.02 -22.17
C TYR A 61 21.26 -3.41 -21.60
N THR A 62 21.84 -4.45 -22.20
CA THR A 62 23.24 -4.84 -22.06
C THR A 62 23.90 -4.85 -23.43
N ALA A 63 25.02 -4.14 -23.57
CA ALA A 63 25.84 -4.10 -24.77
C ALA A 63 27.16 -4.84 -24.53
N THR A 64 27.54 -5.70 -25.48
CA THR A 64 28.78 -6.47 -25.45
C THR A 64 29.64 -6.19 -26.67
N LEU A 65 30.95 -6.40 -26.52
CA LEU A 65 31.96 -6.27 -27.55
C LEU A 65 32.71 -7.58 -27.72
N ASN A 66 32.98 -7.96 -28.97
CA ASN A 66 33.90 -9.02 -29.37
C ASN A 66 34.38 -8.79 -30.80
N THR A 67 35.43 -9.49 -31.21
CA THR A 67 35.78 -9.64 -32.64
C THR A 67 34.88 -10.65 -33.33
N GLU A 68 34.71 -10.53 -34.65
CA GLU A 68 33.92 -11.48 -35.46
C GLU A 68 34.42 -12.93 -35.35
N THR A 69 35.70 -13.12 -35.06
CA THR A 69 36.32 -14.43 -34.84
C THR A 69 37.09 -14.44 -33.51
N ASN A 70 37.79 -15.54 -33.19
CA ASN A 70 38.69 -15.57 -32.04
C ASN A 70 40.01 -14.82 -32.26
N GLU A 71 40.26 -14.33 -33.48
CA GLU A 71 41.40 -13.47 -33.77
C GLU A 71 41.14 -12.05 -33.25
N THR A 72 41.96 -11.61 -32.30
CA THR A 72 41.84 -10.28 -31.66
C THR A 72 42.86 -9.27 -32.19
N ALA A 73 43.81 -9.70 -33.03
CA ALA A 73 44.76 -8.81 -33.69
C ALA A 73 44.19 -8.18 -34.97
N LEU A 74 44.70 -7.03 -35.38
CA LEU A 74 44.52 -6.58 -36.77
C LEU A 74 45.48 -7.40 -37.65
N VAL A 75 44.96 -8.01 -38.72
CA VAL A 75 45.72 -8.96 -39.55
C VAL A 75 46.04 -8.35 -40.91
N ASN A 76 47.29 -8.44 -41.34
CA ASN A 76 47.69 -8.14 -42.72
C ASN A 76 47.55 -9.39 -43.59
N SER A 77 46.45 -9.47 -44.34
CA SER A 77 46.12 -10.61 -45.21
C SER A 77 47.07 -10.78 -46.40
N GLY A 78 47.80 -9.72 -46.79
CA GLY A 78 48.81 -9.76 -47.85
C GLY A 78 50.20 -10.15 -47.39
N SER A 79 50.43 -10.30 -46.07
CA SER A 79 51.74 -10.62 -45.50
C SER A 79 52.09 -12.09 -45.70
N ALA A 80 53.26 -12.36 -46.29
CA ALA A 80 53.81 -13.70 -46.39
C ALA A 80 54.30 -14.25 -45.03
N SER A 81 54.61 -13.37 -44.08
CA SER A 81 55.03 -13.72 -42.71
C SER A 81 53.88 -13.74 -41.69
N GLY A 82 52.65 -13.40 -42.12
CA GLY A 82 51.49 -13.32 -41.23
C GLY A 82 51.57 -12.17 -40.23
N ALA A 83 52.00 -10.99 -40.68
CA ALA A 83 52.13 -9.79 -39.85
C ALA A 83 50.80 -9.37 -39.20
N LYS A 84 50.88 -8.97 -37.92
CA LYS A 84 49.73 -8.61 -37.08
C LYS A 84 50.04 -7.43 -36.16
N ILE A 85 49.00 -6.69 -35.79
CA ILE A 85 49.00 -5.73 -34.67
C ILE A 85 48.17 -6.35 -33.56
N GLY A 86 48.82 -6.81 -32.50
CA GLY A 86 48.20 -7.65 -31.47
C GLY A 86 47.26 -6.89 -30.55
N SER A 87 46.22 -7.55 -30.04
CA SER A 87 45.49 -7.04 -28.87
C SER A 87 46.43 -7.01 -27.65
N ILE A 88 46.31 -5.99 -26.80
CA ILE A 88 47.02 -5.99 -25.51
C ILE A 88 46.55 -7.15 -24.63
N THR A 89 47.42 -7.61 -23.73
CA THR A 89 47.12 -8.76 -22.85
C THR A 89 46.63 -8.36 -21.45
N GLY A 90 46.70 -7.07 -21.11
CA GLY A 90 46.27 -6.54 -19.82
C GLY A 90 46.01 -5.04 -19.87
N SER A 91 45.28 -4.54 -18.86
CA SER A 91 44.88 -3.13 -18.81
C SER A 91 46.09 -2.19 -18.74
N SER A 92 46.13 -1.15 -19.58
CA SER A 92 47.28 -0.24 -19.70
C SER A 92 46.87 1.16 -20.15
N SER A 93 47.60 2.19 -19.72
CA SER A 93 47.43 3.54 -20.27
C SER A 93 47.94 3.63 -21.71
N ILE A 94 47.47 4.60 -22.49
CA ILE A 94 47.85 4.77 -23.90
C ILE A 94 49.37 4.87 -24.10
N LEU A 95 50.07 5.56 -23.20
CA LEU A 95 51.52 5.77 -23.28
C LEU A 95 52.32 4.48 -23.02
N ASN A 96 51.75 3.59 -22.21
CA ASN A 96 52.38 2.35 -21.76
C ASN A 96 51.94 1.11 -22.57
N LEU A 97 51.17 1.29 -23.65
CA LEU A 97 50.85 0.19 -24.54
C LEU A 97 52.14 -0.46 -25.09
N PRO A 98 52.19 -1.80 -25.21
CA PRO A 98 53.24 -2.46 -25.97
C PRO A 98 53.27 -1.98 -27.43
N VAL A 99 54.45 -1.98 -28.03
CA VAL A 99 54.61 -1.57 -29.43
C VAL A 99 53.89 -2.56 -30.35
N ASN A 100 53.24 -2.05 -31.40
CA ASN A 100 52.46 -2.79 -32.38
C ASN A 100 51.27 -3.53 -31.74
N THR A 101 50.58 -2.84 -30.82
CA THR A 101 49.35 -3.34 -30.19
C THR A 101 48.22 -2.33 -30.19
N TRP A 102 47.01 -2.84 -29.94
CA TRP A 102 45.81 -2.05 -29.80
C TRP A 102 44.89 -2.60 -28.69
N GLY A 103 43.96 -1.77 -28.24
CA GLY A 103 43.00 -2.08 -27.18
C GLY A 103 41.81 -1.12 -27.23
N PHE A 104 40.83 -1.33 -26.36
CA PHE A 104 39.65 -0.47 -26.26
C PHE A 104 39.48 0.07 -24.83
N LYS A 105 38.83 1.22 -24.68
CA LYS A 105 38.34 1.71 -23.37
C LYS A 105 36.95 2.28 -23.53
N THR A 106 36.09 2.10 -22.54
CA THR A 106 34.80 2.79 -22.48
C THR A 106 34.98 4.21 -21.92
N SER A 107 33.98 5.08 -22.09
CA SER A 107 34.03 6.48 -21.64
C SER A 107 34.35 6.67 -20.15
N ASN A 108 34.08 5.67 -19.32
CA ASN A 108 34.28 5.72 -17.86
C ASN A 108 35.64 5.17 -17.40
N GLU A 109 36.45 4.65 -18.34
CA GLU A 109 37.72 3.99 -18.05
C GLU A 109 38.90 4.87 -18.41
N THR A 110 39.93 4.87 -17.56
CA THR A 110 41.18 5.59 -17.82
C THR A 110 42.18 4.77 -18.64
N ASN A 111 42.11 3.45 -18.55
CA ASN A 111 43.04 2.51 -19.18
C ASN A 111 42.36 1.76 -20.33
N TYR A 112 43.17 1.33 -21.30
CA TYR A 112 42.78 0.45 -22.38
C TYR A 112 42.83 -1.00 -21.93
N ASN A 113 41.82 -1.77 -22.34
CA ASN A 113 41.65 -3.19 -22.09
C ASN A 113 41.91 -4.02 -23.36
N PRO A 114 42.24 -5.32 -23.20
CA PRO A 114 42.34 -6.27 -24.31
C PRO A 114 41.09 -6.28 -25.19
N ILE A 115 41.28 -6.30 -26.51
CA ILE A 115 40.18 -6.58 -27.44
C ILE A 115 39.63 -7.99 -27.18
N PRO A 116 38.33 -8.14 -26.87
CA PRO A 116 37.69 -9.41 -26.55
C PRO A 116 37.49 -10.28 -27.81
N SER A 117 37.66 -11.59 -27.64
CA SER A 117 37.46 -12.58 -28.71
C SER A 117 35.99 -13.00 -28.83
N LEU A 118 35.60 -13.62 -29.96
CA LEU A 118 34.26 -14.22 -30.11
C LEU A 118 33.90 -15.20 -28.98
N ALA A 119 34.85 -16.00 -28.51
CA ALA A 119 34.63 -16.95 -27.42
C ALA A 119 34.49 -16.31 -26.04
N THR A 120 34.93 -15.06 -25.87
CA THR A 120 34.92 -14.33 -24.59
C THR A 120 34.45 -12.89 -24.77
N PRO A 121 33.19 -12.65 -25.19
CA PRO A 121 32.65 -11.31 -25.32
C PRO A 121 32.64 -10.59 -23.96
N THR A 122 32.84 -9.28 -23.99
CA THR A 122 32.91 -8.45 -22.78
C THR A 122 31.74 -7.48 -22.74
N ASN A 123 31.09 -7.35 -21.57
CA ASN A 123 30.07 -6.32 -21.34
C ASN A 123 30.75 -4.95 -21.31
N ILE A 124 30.28 -4.04 -22.16
CA ILE A 124 30.82 -2.67 -22.26
C ILE A 124 29.87 -1.62 -21.70
N PHE A 125 28.56 -1.83 -21.80
CA PHE A 125 27.54 -0.95 -21.23
C PHE A 125 26.38 -1.76 -20.69
N GLN A 126 25.81 -1.34 -19.56
CA GLN A 126 24.59 -1.91 -19.01
C GLN A 126 23.76 -0.79 -18.37
N THR A 127 22.46 -0.77 -18.65
CA THR A 127 21.50 0.13 -18.01
C THR A 127 20.46 -0.68 -17.24
N THR A 128 19.79 -0.06 -16.28
CA THR A 128 18.70 -0.68 -15.49
C THR A 128 17.33 -0.06 -15.79
N GLU A 129 17.29 0.94 -16.67
CA GLU A 129 16.10 1.68 -17.05
C GLU A 129 16.05 1.81 -18.58
N LYS A 130 14.83 2.05 -19.10
CA LYS A 130 14.61 2.42 -20.50
C LYS A 130 15.42 3.67 -20.87
N THR A 131 15.68 3.85 -22.16
CA THR A 131 16.31 5.09 -22.63
C THR A 131 15.25 6.18 -22.79
N ASN A 132 15.59 7.42 -22.41
CA ASN A 132 14.75 8.59 -22.65
C ASN A 132 15.10 9.20 -24.03
N GLY A 133 14.92 8.41 -25.09
CA GLY A 133 15.39 8.72 -26.43
C GLY A 133 16.71 8.04 -26.76
N ASN A 134 17.54 8.69 -27.58
CA ASN A 134 18.83 8.15 -28.02
C ASN A 134 19.88 8.25 -26.90
N ASP A 135 20.42 7.11 -26.53
CA ASP A 135 21.46 6.94 -25.53
C ASP A 135 22.81 6.75 -26.24
N VAL A 136 23.67 7.78 -26.19
CA VAL A 136 24.97 7.77 -26.87
C VAL A 136 26.05 7.29 -25.89
N ARG A 137 26.81 6.28 -26.30
CA ARG A 137 27.88 5.67 -25.50
C ARG A 137 29.18 5.65 -26.29
N GLY A 138 30.18 6.37 -25.78
CA GLY A 138 31.49 6.46 -26.41
C GLY A 138 32.42 5.32 -25.98
N LEU A 139 33.20 4.83 -26.94
CA LEU A 139 34.29 3.90 -26.77
C LEU A 139 35.48 4.41 -27.57
N ASN A 140 36.69 4.34 -27.00
CA ASN A 140 37.91 4.71 -27.71
C ASN A 140 38.71 3.46 -28.05
N ILE A 141 39.20 3.38 -29.28
CA ILE A 141 40.25 2.45 -29.68
C ILE A 141 41.59 3.14 -29.54
N GLY A 142 42.52 2.51 -28.83
CA GLY A 142 43.86 3.02 -28.59
C GLY A 142 44.87 2.10 -29.24
N MET A 143 45.89 2.65 -29.87
CA MET A 143 46.95 1.87 -30.48
C MET A 143 48.30 2.53 -30.35
N LYS A 144 49.35 1.70 -30.39
CA LYS A 144 50.74 2.13 -30.45
C LYS A 144 51.48 1.40 -31.55
N LEU A 145 52.05 2.13 -32.50
CA LEU A 145 52.75 1.59 -33.65
C LEU A 145 54.22 2.05 -33.68
N SER A 146 55.06 1.30 -34.39
CA SER A 146 56.45 1.65 -34.66
C SER A 146 56.81 1.42 -36.12
N GLN A 147 58.01 1.83 -36.54
CA GLN A 147 58.52 1.62 -37.90
C GLN A 147 58.77 0.14 -38.24
N ASN A 148 58.67 -0.78 -37.28
CA ASN A 148 58.97 -2.20 -37.47
C ASN A 148 57.77 -3.02 -38.00
N ILE A 149 56.67 -2.39 -38.39
CA ILE A 149 55.52 -3.10 -38.98
C ILE A 149 55.73 -3.30 -40.48
N GLU A 150 55.28 -4.44 -41.00
CA GLU A 150 55.28 -4.69 -42.44
C GLU A 150 54.26 -3.77 -43.13
N SER A 151 54.60 -3.21 -44.30
CA SER A 151 53.68 -2.40 -45.09
C SER A 151 52.47 -3.23 -45.55
N GLY A 152 51.27 -2.70 -45.39
CA GLY A 152 50.04 -3.34 -45.84
C GLY A 152 48.79 -2.80 -45.16
N SER A 153 47.64 -3.41 -45.48
CA SER A 153 46.36 -3.16 -44.77
C SER A 153 46.27 -4.12 -43.60
N TYR A 154 45.84 -3.63 -42.44
CA TYR A 154 45.64 -4.44 -41.24
C TYR A 154 44.21 -4.29 -40.79
N ASP A 155 43.45 -5.37 -40.83
CA ASP A 155 42.00 -5.32 -40.65
C ASP A 155 41.54 -6.33 -39.59
N ASN A 156 40.52 -5.95 -38.83
CA ASN A 156 39.69 -6.83 -38.00
C ASN A 156 38.30 -6.17 -37.87
N LYS A 157 37.31 -6.97 -37.49
CA LYS A 157 35.92 -6.54 -37.36
C LYS A 157 35.47 -6.68 -35.91
N LEU A 158 35.08 -5.55 -35.33
CA LEU A 158 34.43 -5.48 -34.03
C LEU A 158 32.92 -5.67 -34.20
N ILE A 159 32.34 -6.51 -33.34
CA ILE A 159 30.91 -6.77 -33.25
C ILE A 159 30.41 -6.19 -31.93
N PHE A 160 29.43 -5.30 -32.05
CA PHE A 160 28.66 -4.80 -30.93
C PHE A 160 27.32 -5.53 -30.88
N SER A 161 27.07 -6.28 -29.81
CA SER A 161 25.79 -6.96 -29.61
C SER A 161 25.04 -6.25 -28.49
N VAL A 162 23.85 -5.73 -28.78
CA VAL A 162 22.99 -5.10 -27.76
C VAL A 162 21.74 -5.93 -27.62
N VAL A 163 21.43 -6.32 -26.39
CA VAL A 163 20.21 -7.04 -26.04
C VAL A 163 19.47 -6.27 -24.97
N THR A 164 18.15 -6.23 -25.06
CA THR A 164 17.35 -5.67 -23.96
C THR A 164 17.41 -6.61 -22.75
N ASN A 165 17.38 -6.05 -21.56
CA ASN A 165 17.44 -6.85 -20.35
C ASN A 165 16.15 -7.66 -20.17
N PRO A 166 16.20 -8.83 -19.50
CA PRO A 166 14.99 -9.60 -19.21
C PRO A 166 13.95 -8.75 -18.48
N TYR A 167 12.69 -8.88 -18.88
CA TYR A 167 11.57 -8.17 -18.27
C TYR A 167 10.34 -9.08 -18.24
N VAL A 168 9.68 -9.17 -17.10
CA VAL A 168 8.38 -9.84 -16.95
C VAL A 168 7.36 -8.73 -16.83
N GLY A 169 6.46 -8.62 -17.81
CA GLY A 169 5.42 -7.61 -17.80
C GLY A 169 4.49 -7.75 -16.60
N LYS A 170 3.87 -6.65 -16.18
CA LYS A 170 2.85 -6.63 -15.13
C LYS A 170 1.53 -6.12 -15.68
N ALA A 171 0.44 -6.85 -15.41
CA ALA A 171 -0.90 -6.31 -15.57
C ALA A 171 -1.23 -5.51 -14.30
N ILE A 172 -1.37 -4.20 -14.42
CA ILE A 172 -1.64 -3.30 -13.29
C ILE A 172 -3.05 -2.75 -13.47
N MET A 173 -3.90 -2.92 -12.47
CA MET A 173 -5.24 -2.33 -12.47
C MET A 173 -5.16 -0.83 -12.16
N THR A 174 -6.03 -0.04 -12.76
CA THR A 174 -6.23 1.38 -12.41
C THR A 174 -6.58 1.56 -10.92
N GLU A 175 -6.46 2.79 -10.43
CA GLU A 175 -6.76 3.19 -9.07
C GLU A 175 -8.18 2.80 -8.65
N GLY A 176 -8.35 2.52 -7.36
CA GLY A 176 -9.60 1.99 -6.83
C GLY A 176 -10.84 2.85 -7.13
N PRO A 177 -10.81 4.19 -7.03
CA PRO A 177 -11.93 5.04 -7.43
C PRO A 177 -12.28 4.94 -8.92
N ASP A 178 -11.29 4.86 -9.82
CA ASP A 178 -11.53 4.76 -11.26
C ASP A 178 -12.11 3.38 -11.63
N PHE A 179 -11.53 2.32 -11.07
CA PHE A 179 -12.08 0.97 -11.20
C PHE A 179 -13.53 0.93 -10.69
N ASN A 180 -13.82 1.48 -9.51
CA ASN A 180 -15.16 1.47 -8.92
C ASN A 180 -16.17 2.20 -9.82
N ASN A 181 -15.79 3.34 -10.41
CA ASN A 181 -16.62 4.05 -11.39
C ASN A 181 -16.88 3.23 -12.65
N LYS A 182 -15.84 2.61 -13.21
CA LYS A 182 -15.95 1.74 -14.40
C LYS A 182 -16.83 0.53 -14.13
N LEU A 183 -16.70 -0.09 -12.96
CA LEU A 183 -17.55 -1.20 -12.51
C LEU A 183 -19.02 -0.79 -12.42
N ARG A 184 -19.33 0.36 -11.82
CA ARG A 184 -20.70 0.91 -11.76
C ARG A 184 -21.28 1.22 -13.13
N SER A 185 -20.43 1.67 -14.07
CA SER A 185 -20.88 2.04 -15.41
C SER A 185 -21.40 0.86 -16.24
N LEU A 186 -21.06 -0.39 -15.86
CA LEU A 186 -21.54 -1.60 -16.53
C LEU A 186 -23.06 -1.75 -16.45
N THR A 187 -23.67 -1.30 -15.35
CA THR A 187 -25.11 -1.46 -15.08
C THR A 187 -25.90 -0.16 -15.32
N ALA A 188 -25.28 0.89 -15.88
CA ALA A 188 -25.92 2.19 -16.05
C ALA A 188 -26.94 2.24 -17.20
N PHE A 189 -26.94 1.26 -18.10
CA PHE A 189 -27.70 1.31 -19.36
C PHE A 189 -28.57 0.07 -19.62
N GLU A 190 -28.54 -0.93 -18.73
CA GLU A 190 -29.29 -2.17 -18.88
C GLU A 190 -30.03 -2.48 -17.57
N THR A 191 -31.18 -3.15 -17.62
CA THR A 191 -31.91 -3.65 -16.43
C THR A 191 -31.16 -4.80 -15.75
N VAL A 192 -29.84 -4.80 -15.81
CA VAL A 192 -28.97 -5.91 -15.42
C VAL A 192 -28.46 -5.65 -14.01
N THR A 193 -28.71 -6.64 -13.15
CA THR A 193 -28.19 -6.65 -11.80
C THR A 193 -26.82 -7.31 -11.80
N MET A 194 -25.84 -6.73 -11.12
CA MET A 194 -24.53 -7.34 -10.91
C MET A 194 -24.51 -7.99 -9.53
N SER A 195 -24.40 -9.32 -9.47
CA SER A 195 -24.41 -10.08 -8.21
C SER A 195 -23.09 -10.79 -7.93
N ARG A 196 -22.21 -10.91 -8.92
CA ARG A 196 -20.94 -11.62 -8.84
C ARG A 196 -19.82 -10.85 -9.53
N PHE A 197 -18.60 -10.96 -9.03
CA PHE A 197 -17.40 -10.43 -9.69
C PHE A 197 -16.34 -11.53 -9.77
N LYS A 198 -15.90 -11.89 -10.99
CA LYS A 198 -15.02 -13.04 -11.23
C LYS A 198 -13.96 -12.79 -12.30
N ARG A 199 -12.88 -13.55 -12.25
CA ARG A 199 -11.95 -13.66 -13.37
C ARG A 199 -12.53 -14.58 -14.45
N SER A 200 -12.44 -14.18 -15.71
CA SER A 200 -12.68 -15.06 -16.85
C SER A 200 -11.39 -15.75 -17.30
N SER A 201 -11.48 -17.01 -17.73
CA SER A 201 -10.37 -17.75 -18.35
C SER A 201 -10.26 -17.51 -19.86
N VAL A 202 -11.25 -16.83 -20.46
CA VAL A 202 -11.30 -16.54 -21.89
C VAL A 202 -11.58 -15.05 -22.13
N PRO A 203 -11.11 -14.46 -23.23
CA PRO A 203 -11.41 -13.07 -23.55
C PRO A 203 -12.91 -12.85 -23.78
N PRO A 204 -13.41 -11.61 -23.60
CA PRO A 204 -14.81 -11.29 -23.84
C PRO A 204 -15.21 -11.52 -25.30
N ALA A 205 -16.46 -11.94 -25.51
CA ALA A 205 -17.05 -11.99 -26.84
C ALA A 205 -17.11 -10.58 -27.47
N ILE A 206 -17.01 -10.50 -28.79
CA ILE A 206 -16.97 -9.22 -29.55
C ILE A 206 -18.23 -8.37 -29.30
N SER A 207 -19.36 -9.00 -28.97
CA SER A 207 -20.64 -8.33 -28.67
C SER A 207 -20.72 -7.70 -27.28
N MET A 208 -19.78 -8.00 -26.38
CA MET A 208 -19.82 -7.49 -25.01
C MET A 208 -19.42 -6.01 -24.97
N ASN A 209 -20.09 -5.24 -24.11
CA ASN A 209 -19.69 -3.87 -23.81
C ASN A 209 -18.50 -3.88 -22.84
N VAL A 210 -17.29 -3.90 -23.41
CA VAL A 210 -16.04 -4.01 -22.66
C VAL A 210 -15.54 -2.63 -22.23
N LYS A 211 -15.12 -2.53 -20.96
CA LYS A 211 -14.35 -1.43 -20.39
C LYS A 211 -12.92 -1.87 -20.16
N ASN A 212 -11.98 -0.93 -20.31
CA ASN A 212 -10.59 -1.14 -19.95
C ASN A 212 -10.33 -0.62 -18.54
N ILE A 213 -9.68 -1.43 -17.71
CA ILE A 213 -9.37 -1.14 -16.30
C ILE A 213 -7.87 -1.30 -16.01
N GLU A 214 -7.02 -1.36 -17.03
CA GLU A 214 -5.58 -1.23 -16.86
C GLU A 214 -5.15 0.20 -16.48
N ASP A 215 -4.13 0.28 -15.65
CA ASP A 215 -3.37 1.49 -15.35
C ASP A 215 -2.50 1.91 -16.55
N GLU A 216 -2.16 3.18 -16.66
CA GLU A 216 -1.31 3.71 -17.73
C GLU A 216 0.11 3.11 -17.76
N THR A 217 0.58 2.59 -16.63
CA THR A 217 1.87 1.92 -16.50
C THR A 217 1.82 0.41 -16.75
N SER A 218 0.61 -0.16 -16.90
CA SER A 218 0.39 -1.59 -17.15
C SER A 218 0.97 -2.04 -18.50
N ASP A 219 1.59 -3.21 -18.53
CA ASP A 219 2.09 -3.81 -19.77
C ASP A 219 1.02 -4.63 -20.52
N TYR A 220 -0.08 -4.95 -19.84
CA TYR A 220 -1.19 -5.73 -20.38
C TYR A 220 -2.50 -4.97 -20.23
N GLY A 221 -3.36 -5.08 -21.24
CA GLY A 221 -4.76 -4.67 -21.11
C GLY A 221 -5.50 -5.54 -20.09
N ILE A 222 -6.42 -4.91 -19.35
CA ILE A 222 -7.31 -5.60 -18.41
C ILE A 222 -8.74 -5.21 -18.79
N LYS A 223 -9.48 -6.19 -19.32
CA LYS A 223 -10.83 -6.02 -19.83
C LYS A 223 -11.83 -6.30 -18.72
N LEU A 224 -12.90 -5.52 -18.64
CA LEU A 224 -14.01 -5.65 -17.71
C LEU A 224 -15.34 -5.58 -18.46
N TRP A 225 -16.25 -6.51 -18.22
CA TRP A 225 -17.60 -6.49 -18.79
C TRP A 225 -18.59 -7.18 -17.86
N ILE A 226 -19.89 -7.04 -18.13
CA ILE A 226 -20.93 -7.80 -17.46
C ILE A 226 -21.53 -8.82 -18.40
N ASP A 227 -21.72 -10.05 -17.92
CA ASP A 227 -22.53 -11.06 -18.59
C ASP A 227 -23.95 -11.05 -18.01
N PRO A 228 -24.95 -10.56 -18.76
CA PRO A 228 -26.32 -10.47 -18.27
C PRO A 228 -26.98 -11.84 -18.08
N ALA A 229 -26.50 -12.89 -18.75
CA ALA A 229 -27.09 -14.23 -18.64
C ALA A 229 -26.90 -14.82 -17.25
N ASP A 230 -25.84 -14.41 -16.55
CA ASP A 230 -25.45 -14.97 -15.27
C ASP A 230 -25.21 -13.89 -14.19
N SER A 231 -25.40 -12.60 -14.51
CA SER A 231 -25.25 -11.46 -13.59
C SER A 231 -23.83 -11.31 -13.01
N THR A 232 -22.81 -11.76 -13.74
CA THR A 232 -21.40 -11.67 -13.33
C THR A 232 -20.68 -10.56 -14.07
N ALA A 233 -20.03 -9.67 -13.33
CA ALA A 233 -18.98 -8.84 -13.87
C ALA A 233 -17.69 -9.66 -13.99
N TYR A 234 -17.21 -9.85 -15.21
CA TYR A 234 -15.98 -10.56 -15.50
C TYR A 234 -14.84 -9.59 -15.78
N TYR A 235 -13.65 -9.91 -15.27
CA TYR A 235 -12.41 -9.31 -15.76
C TYR A 235 -11.51 -10.34 -16.46
N TYR A 236 -10.71 -9.89 -17.42
CA TYR A 236 -9.76 -10.73 -18.17
C TYR A 236 -8.47 -9.97 -18.48
N THR A 237 -7.35 -10.67 -18.35
CA THR A 237 -6.05 -10.24 -18.87
C THR A 237 -5.25 -11.48 -19.29
N GLU A 238 -4.33 -11.30 -20.24
CA GLU A 238 -3.39 -12.35 -20.68
C GLU A 238 -2.34 -12.67 -19.60
N ALA A 239 -2.12 -11.78 -18.63
CA ALA A 239 -1.17 -12.01 -17.55
C ALA A 239 -1.70 -13.00 -16.51
N ASP A 240 -0.82 -13.80 -15.91
CA ASP A 240 -1.20 -14.77 -14.87
C ASP A 240 -1.79 -14.12 -13.61
N LYS A 241 -1.39 -12.88 -13.31
CA LYS A 241 -1.84 -12.11 -12.14
C LYS A 241 -2.11 -10.66 -12.52
N VAL A 242 -3.01 -10.03 -11.77
CA VAL A 242 -3.27 -8.59 -11.83
C VAL A 242 -2.77 -7.94 -10.54
N TYR A 243 -1.82 -7.01 -10.65
CA TYR A 243 -1.36 -6.19 -9.54
C TYR A 243 -2.38 -5.07 -9.31
N LEU A 244 -2.84 -4.92 -8.07
CA LEU A 244 -3.67 -3.77 -7.71
C LEU A 244 -2.80 -2.53 -7.56
N ASN A 245 -3.38 -1.37 -7.89
CA ASN A 245 -2.70 -0.09 -7.83
C ASN A 245 -2.26 0.26 -6.39
N GLU A 246 -1.22 1.08 -6.25
CA GLU A 246 -0.79 1.61 -4.95
C GLU A 246 -1.95 2.31 -4.22
N ASP A 247 -2.82 3.03 -4.96
CA ASP A 247 -4.10 3.55 -4.47
C ASP A 247 -5.26 2.60 -4.81
N SER A 248 -5.48 1.61 -3.95
CA SER A 248 -6.64 0.71 -4.04
C SER A 248 -7.78 1.14 -3.11
N ASN A 249 -7.84 2.42 -2.74
CA ASN A 249 -8.94 2.92 -1.94
C ASN A 249 -10.27 2.75 -2.69
N ARG A 250 -11.35 2.48 -1.97
CA ARG A 250 -12.71 2.40 -2.52
C ARG A 250 -12.93 1.42 -3.69
N LEU A 251 -12.05 0.44 -3.90
CA LEU A 251 -12.12 -0.50 -5.03
C LEU A 251 -13.52 -1.12 -5.22
N PHE A 252 -14.12 -1.65 -4.15
CA PHE A 252 -15.49 -2.18 -4.12
C PHE A 252 -16.40 -1.38 -3.18
N TYR A 253 -16.12 -0.09 -2.99
CA TYR A 253 -16.89 0.79 -2.14
C TYR A 253 -18.36 0.85 -2.55
N CYS A 254 -19.24 1.06 -1.57
CA CYS A 254 -20.65 1.40 -1.76
C CYS A 254 -21.13 2.27 -0.60
N TRP A 255 -21.97 3.28 -0.90
CA TRP A 255 -22.67 4.08 0.11
C TRP A 255 -24.15 4.22 -0.26
N ASN A 256 -24.98 4.51 0.73
CA ASN A 256 -26.44 4.49 0.61
C ASN A 256 -26.96 5.36 -0.55
N GLY A 257 -27.75 4.74 -1.43
CA GLY A 257 -28.33 5.36 -2.63
C GLY A 257 -27.89 4.71 -3.95
N GLU A 258 -26.86 3.88 -3.93
CA GLU A 258 -26.27 3.29 -5.15
C GLU A 258 -26.34 1.75 -5.12
N GLU A 259 -27.37 1.19 -5.77
CA GLU A 259 -27.73 -0.24 -5.68
C GLU A 259 -26.79 -1.20 -6.43
N THR A 260 -25.91 -0.72 -7.31
CA THR A 260 -25.26 -1.57 -8.31
C THR A 260 -24.15 -2.46 -7.72
N VAL A 261 -23.16 -1.88 -7.04
CA VAL A 261 -22.07 -2.64 -6.38
C VAL A 261 -22.56 -3.32 -5.08
N SER A 262 -23.59 -2.78 -4.41
CA SER A 262 -24.12 -3.38 -3.18
C SER A 262 -24.74 -4.77 -3.38
N ASN A 263 -25.17 -5.11 -4.60
CA ASN A 263 -25.79 -6.39 -4.92
C ASN A 263 -24.77 -7.53 -5.06
N ILE A 264 -23.47 -7.22 -5.12
CA ILE A 264 -22.42 -8.25 -5.17
C ILE A 264 -22.43 -9.06 -3.87
N SER A 265 -22.56 -10.37 -4.03
CA SER A 265 -22.60 -11.35 -2.94
C SER A 265 -21.52 -12.43 -3.04
N ASP A 266 -20.87 -12.55 -4.20
CA ASP A 266 -19.78 -13.47 -4.48
C ASP A 266 -18.68 -12.72 -5.25
N ILE A 267 -17.46 -12.73 -4.72
CA ILE A 267 -16.31 -12.02 -5.27
C ILE A 267 -15.08 -12.93 -5.27
N ASP A 268 -14.48 -13.09 -6.44
CA ASP A 268 -13.20 -13.78 -6.60
C ASP A 268 -12.04 -12.78 -6.66
N LEU A 269 -11.23 -12.79 -5.61
CA LEU A 269 -10.04 -11.94 -5.45
C LEU A 269 -8.73 -12.71 -5.69
N SER A 270 -8.78 -13.99 -6.06
CA SER A 270 -7.61 -14.87 -6.12
C SER A 270 -6.59 -14.48 -7.20
N GLY A 271 -7.06 -13.81 -8.26
CA GLY A 271 -6.21 -13.31 -9.34
C GLY A 271 -5.46 -12.00 -9.03
N PHE A 272 -5.69 -11.40 -7.86
CA PHE A 272 -5.08 -10.15 -7.46
C PHE A 272 -3.80 -10.32 -6.65
N ASP A 273 -2.79 -9.53 -6.99
CA ASP A 273 -1.57 -9.33 -6.21
C ASP A 273 -1.63 -7.94 -5.57
N THR A 274 -1.47 -7.87 -4.25
CA THR A 274 -1.62 -6.62 -3.47
C THR A 274 -0.30 -6.11 -2.90
N SER A 275 0.82 -6.73 -3.28
CA SER A 275 2.15 -6.43 -2.74
C SER A 275 2.60 -4.99 -2.94
N ASP A 276 2.05 -4.27 -3.93
CA ASP A 276 2.35 -2.86 -4.20
C ASP A 276 1.36 -1.88 -3.53
N VAL A 277 0.25 -2.36 -2.94
CA VAL A 277 -0.82 -1.50 -2.39
C VAL A 277 -0.37 -0.73 -1.15
N MET A 278 -0.64 0.58 -1.13
CA MET A 278 -0.33 1.48 -0.02
C MET A 278 -1.58 2.03 0.70
N ASP A 279 -2.70 2.16 -0.02
CA ASP A 279 -3.99 2.58 0.54
C ASP A 279 -5.08 1.53 0.25
N MET A 280 -5.69 0.98 1.31
CA MET A 280 -6.85 0.06 1.27
C MET A 280 -8.09 0.67 1.92
N GLY A 281 -8.09 2.00 2.11
CA GLY A 281 -9.19 2.71 2.73
C GLY A 281 -10.50 2.46 1.98
N PHE A 282 -11.57 2.17 2.72
CA PHE A 282 -12.92 1.95 2.17
C PHE A 282 -13.01 0.80 1.14
N MET A 283 -11.98 -0.04 0.98
CA MET A 283 -11.87 -1.00 -0.13
C MET A 283 -13.12 -1.91 -0.29
N PHE A 284 -13.69 -2.40 0.81
CA PHE A 284 -14.91 -3.22 0.82
C PHE A 284 -16.08 -2.56 1.57
N SER A 285 -15.97 -1.26 1.87
CA SER A 285 -16.96 -0.53 2.64
C SER A 285 -18.33 -0.56 1.95
N GLY A 286 -19.36 -0.94 2.69
CA GLY A 286 -20.74 -0.98 2.23
C GLY A 286 -21.11 -2.20 1.40
N MET A 287 -20.24 -3.20 1.25
CA MET A 287 -20.57 -4.48 0.61
C MET A 287 -21.50 -5.34 1.50
N LYS A 288 -22.76 -4.90 1.62
CA LYS A 288 -23.74 -5.42 2.59
C LYS A 288 -24.20 -6.85 2.34
N ASN A 289 -23.98 -7.40 1.15
CA ASN A 289 -24.44 -8.75 0.76
C ASN A 289 -23.37 -9.86 0.85
N ILE A 290 -22.10 -9.49 1.08
CA ILE A 290 -21.01 -10.44 1.25
C ILE A 290 -21.13 -11.16 2.61
N THR A 291 -21.08 -12.50 2.60
CA THR A 291 -21.09 -13.33 3.81
C THR A 291 -19.71 -13.84 4.22
N SER A 292 -18.79 -13.95 3.26
CA SER A 292 -17.39 -14.34 3.47
C SER A 292 -16.48 -13.69 2.42
N LEU A 293 -15.25 -13.35 2.79
CA LEU A 293 -14.19 -12.91 1.87
C LEU A 293 -12.98 -13.84 1.99
N ASN A 294 -12.43 -14.26 0.85
CA ASN A 294 -11.13 -14.91 0.82
C ASN A 294 -10.04 -13.86 0.54
N LEU A 295 -9.24 -13.56 1.55
CA LEU A 295 -8.14 -12.59 1.50
C LEU A 295 -6.77 -13.25 1.70
N SER A 296 -6.68 -14.58 1.55
CA SER A 296 -5.45 -15.34 1.85
C SER A 296 -4.25 -14.99 0.98
N ASN A 297 -4.49 -14.43 -0.21
CA ASN A 297 -3.47 -13.94 -1.14
C ASN A 297 -3.06 -12.48 -0.91
N PHE A 298 -3.64 -11.79 0.07
CA PHE A 298 -3.33 -10.39 0.30
C PHE A 298 -1.97 -10.22 1.00
N ASP A 299 -1.11 -9.39 0.42
CA ASP A 299 0.11 -8.87 1.03
C ASP A 299 -0.15 -7.42 1.42
N THR A 300 -0.25 -7.16 2.72
CA THR A 300 -0.50 -5.80 3.24
C THR A 300 0.76 -5.13 3.78
N SER A 301 1.95 -5.68 3.50
CA SER A 301 3.23 -5.21 4.06
C SER A 301 3.61 -3.77 3.71
N ARG A 302 3.03 -3.20 2.64
CA ARG A 302 3.20 -1.80 2.23
C ARG A 302 2.05 -0.88 2.64
N VAL A 303 0.94 -1.42 3.15
CA VAL A 303 -0.28 -0.67 3.42
C VAL A 303 -0.09 0.27 4.62
N THR A 304 -0.48 1.54 4.44
CA THR A 304 -0.40 2.59 5.45
C THR A 304 -1.77 3.07 5.94
N ASN A 305 -2.83 2.82 5.16
CA ASN A 305 -4.20 3.25 5.44
C ASN A 305 -5.20 2.10 5.25
N MET A 306 -5.94 1.77 6.32
CA MET A 306 -7.01 0.76 6.34
C MET A 306 -8.33 1.35 6.85
N ARG A 307 -8.49 2.68 6.81
CA ARG A 307 -9.70 3.38 7.26
C ARG A 307 -10.93 2.76 6.60
N GLN A 308 -11.94 2.41 7.39
CA GLN A 308 -13.22 1.89 6.89
C GLN A 308 -13.13 0.68 5.93
N MET A 309 -12.04 -0.09 5.93
CA MET A 309 -11.84 -1.17 4.95
C MET A 309 -13.02 -2.15 4.88
N PHE A 310 -13.65 -2.49 6.02
CA PHE A 310 -14.81 -3.39 6.12
C PHE A 310 -16.07 -2.70 6.67
N TYR A 311 -16.15 -1.37 6.57
CA TYR A 311 -17.25 -0.57 7.11
C TYR A 311 -18.62 -1.06 6.57
N GLU A 312 -19.60 -1.22 7.45
CA GLU A 312 -20.98 -1.64 7.15
C GLU A 312 -21.13 -2.95 6.35
N MET A 313 -20.17 -3.88 6.43
CA MET A 313 -20.31 -5.25 5.91
C MET A 313 -21.23 -6.11 6.78
N ASN A 314 -22.49 -5.70 6.91
CA ASN A 314 -23.46 -6.19 7.90
C ASN A 314 -23.77 -7.70 7.79
N ARG A 315 -23.57 -8.34 6.63
CA ARG A 315 -23.86 -9.77 6.44
C ARG A 315 -22.65 -10.70 6.61
N LEU A 316 -21.45 -10.14 6.75
CA LEU A 316 -20.20 -10.88 6.89
C LEU A 316 -20.23 -11.70 8.19
N THR A 317 -20.09 -13.02 8.05
CA THR A 317 -20.14 -13.98 9.18
C THR A 317 -18.78 -14.53 9.57
N SER A 318 -17.80 -14.46 8.67
CA SER A 318 -16.42 -14.88 8.93
C SER A 318 -15.45 -13.97 8.20
N LEU A 319 -14.31 -13.71 8.83
CA LEU A 319 -13.23 -12.90 8.26
C LEU A 319 -11.88 -13.46 8.74
N ASN A 320 -11.11 -14.03 7.82
CA ASN A 320 -9.73 -14.44 8.09
C ASN A 320 -8.78 -13.39 7.53
N ILE A 321 -8.05 -12.73 8.42
CA ILE A 321 -7.05 -11.70 8.11
C ILE A 321 -5.71 -12.00 8.81
N SER A 322 -5.45 -13.26 9.14
CA SER A 322 -4.22 -13.71 9.82
C SER A 322 -2.94 -13.42 9.03
N ASN A 323 -3.04 -13.27 7.70
CA ASN A 323 -1.93 -12.90 6.81
C ASN A 323 -1.63 -11.40 6.78
N PHE A 324 -2.43 -10.54 7.43
CA PHE A 324 -2.22 -9.09 7.34
C PHE A 324 -0.99 -8.65 8.14
N ASN A 325 -0.08 -7.94 7.48
CA ASN A 325 1.01 -7.20 8.11
C ASN A 325 0.60 -5.74 8.32
N THR A 326 0.29 -5.37 9.56
CA THR A 326 -0.17 -4.02 9.90
C THR A 326 0.93 -3.08 10.41
N SER A 327 2.21 -3.49 10.34
CA SER A 327 3.34 -2.76 10.94
C SER A 327 3.57 -1.34 10.40
N ARG A 328 3.05 -1.02 9.21
CA ARG A 328 3.12 0.32 8.59
C ARG A 328 1.81 1.10 8.64
N VAL A 329 0.73 0.50 9.14
CA VAL A 329 -0.59 1.14 9.15
C VAL A 329 -0.62 2.25 10.18
N THR A 330 -1.04 3.44 9.75
CA THR A 330 -1.16 4.63 10.60
C THR A 330 -2.63 4.99 10.88
N ASN A 331 -3.55 4.51 10.06
CA ASN A 331 -4.98 4.80 10.17
C ASN A 331 -5.84 3.52 10.09
N MET A 332 -6.55 3.22 11.18
CA MET A 332 -7.52 2.11 11.30
C MET A 332 -8.91 2.62 11.71
N SER A 333 -9.18 3.92 11.59
CA SER A 333 -10.46 4.52 11.99
C SER A 333 -11.62 3.78 11.31
N GLU A 334 -12.62 3.38 12.09
CA GLU A 334 -13.86 2.76 11.60
C GLU A 334 -13.67 1.47 10.76
N MET A 335 -12.52 0.79 10.86
CA MET A 335 -12.18 -0.37 10.02
C MET A 335 -13.23 -1.49 10.04
N PHE A 336 -13.83 -1.77 11.20
CA PHE A 336 -14.86 -2.81 11.41
C PHE A 336 -16.21 -2.24 11.86
N TYR A 337 -16.47 -0.96 11.57
CA TYR A 337 -17.70 -0.27 11.95
C TYR A 337 -18.94 -0.98 11.38
N TYR A 338 -19.90 -1.33 12.23
CA TYR A 338 -21.13 -2.06 11.89
C TYR A 338 -20.93 -3.39 11.13
N VAL A 339 -19.87 -4.15 11.41
CA VAL A 339 -19.77 -5.56 10.96
C VAL A 339 -20.58 -6.47 11.89
N LYS A 340 -21.91 -6.31 11.86
CA LYS A 340 -22.85 -6.76 12.91
C LYS A 340 -22.95 -8.28 13.12
N ARG A 341 -22.72 -9.08 12.08
CA ARG A 341 -22.91 -10.55 12.12
C ARG A 341 -21.65 -11.35 12.41
N LEU A 342 -20.50 -10.68 12.51
CA LEU A 342 -19.26 -11.34 12.87
C LEU A 342 -19.30 -11.69 14.37
N THR A 343 -19.06 -12.95 14.70
CA THR A 343 -19.13 -13.47 16.08
C THR A 343 -17.76 -13.66 16.73
N SER A 344 -16.70 -13.73 15.93
CA SER A 344 -15.32 -13.77 16.38
C SER A 344 -14.41 -13.01 15.43
N LEU A 345 -13.33 -12.43 15.96
CA LEU A 345 -12.32 -11.71 15.20
C LEU A 345 -10.97 -11.85 15.91
N ASP A 346 -10.02 -12.52 15.27
CA ASP A 346 -8.65 -12.66 15.79
C ASP A 346 -7.76 -11.53 15.27
N LEU A 347 -7.22 -10.74 16.20
CA LEU A 347 -6.33 -9.61 15.96
C LEU A 347 -5.01 -9.74 16.73
N SER A 348 -4.70 -10.92 17.26
CA SER A 348 -3.53 -11.16 18.09
C SER A 348 -2.20 -10.84 17.38
N HIS A 349 -2.16 -10.94 16.05
CA HIS A 349 -1.01 -10.64 15.19
C HIS A 349 -0.90 -9.17 14.76
N PHE A 350 -1.86 -8.31 15.08
CA PHE A 350 -1.83 -6.91 14.65
C PHE A 350 -0.69 -6.15 15.34
N ASN A 351 0.13 -5.44 14.55
CA ASN A 351 1.09 -4.47 15.05
C ASN A 351 0.53 -3.05 14.90
N THR A 352 0.03 -2.48 16.00
CA THR A 352 -0.57 -1.14 16.00
C THR A 352 0.37 -0.01 16.44
N SER A 353 1.68 -0.28 16.54
CA SER A 353 2.68 0.68 17.06
C SER A 353 2.84 1.98 16.25
N GLN A 354 2.36 2.01 15.01
CA GLN A 354 2.36 3.21 14.16
C GLN A 354 0.97 3.86 14.03
N VAL A 355 -0.08 3.25 14.60
CA VAL A 355 -1.45 3.74 14.46
C VAL A 355 -1.64 5.01 15.28
N THR A 356 -2.19 6.04 14.64
CA THR A 356 -2.52 7.33 15.27
C THR A 356 -4.03 7.57 15.34
N LYS A 357 -4.80 6.95 14.42
CA LYS A 357 -6.26 7.08 14.31
C LYS A 357 -6.93 5.71 14.46
N MET A 358 -7.75 5.55 15.51
CA MET A 358 -8.45 4.30 15.85
C MET A 358 -9.90 4.54 16.32
N ASN A 359 -10.43 5.75 16.10
CA ASN A 359 -11.79 6.10 16.49
C ASN A 359 -12.82 5.18 15.82
N SER A 360 -13.86 4.82 16.57
CA SER A 360 -15.00 4.00 16.12
C SER A 360 -14.65 2.65 15.45
N MET A 361 -13.45 2.10 15.68
CA MET A 361 -12.96 0.92 14.95
C MET A 361 -13.88 -0.30 15.07
N PHE A 362 -14.51 -0.53 16.23
CA PHE A 362 -15.39 -1.67 16.51
C PHE A 362 -16.84 -1.26 16.79
N TYR A 363 -17.21 -0.02 16.46
CA TYR A 363 -18.54 0.51 16.71
C TYR A 363 -19.62 -0.41 16.14
N GLY A 364 -20.62 -0.74 16.95
CA GLY A 364 -21.82 -1.44 16.50
C GLY A 364 -21.57 -2.88 16.03
N MET A 365 -20.45 -3.49 16.38
CA MET A 365 -20.19 -4.92 16.16
C MET A 365 -21.00 -5.78 17.16
N THR A 366 -22.32 -5.81 16.98
CA THR A 366 -23.27 -6.43 17.91
C THR A 366 -23.18 -7.97 17.99
N GLY A 367 -22.44 -8.63 17.11
CA GLY A 367 -22.27 -10.09 17.12
C GLY A 367 -21.10 -10.58 17.98
N ILE A 368 -20.13 -9.70 18.29
CA ILE A 368 -18.95 -10.05 19.06
C ILE A 368 -19.30 -10.14 20.55
N THR A 369 -18.99 -11.27 21.18
CA THR A 369 -19.19 -11.49 22.62
C THR A 369 -17.90 -11.36 23.42
N THR A 370 -16.75 -11.65 22.82
CA THR A 370 -15.43 -11.49 23.42
C THR A 370 -14.49 -10.82 22.43
N LEU A 371 -13.72 -9.84 22.89
CA LEU A 371 -12.69 -9.19 22.08
C LEU A 371 -11.40 -9.05 22.90
N ASP A 372 -10.33 -9.69 22.43
CA ASP A 372 -9.00 -9.59 23.03
C ASP A 372 -8.11 -8.66 22.21
N LEU A 373 -7.68 -7.56 22.82
CA LEU A 373 -6.81 -6.55 22.21
C LEU A 373 -5.46 -6.43 22.95
N SER A 374 -5.06 -7.45 23.71
CA SER A 374 -3.80 -7.44 24.48
C SER A 374 -2.52 -7.26 23.64
N SER A 375 -2.58 -7.47 22.33
CA SER A 375 -1.46 -7.19 21.41
C SER A 375 -1.34 -5.71 21.01
N PHE A 376 -2.33 -4.88 21.29
CA PHE A 376 -2.37 -3.52 20.76
C PHE A 376 -1.40 -2.60 21.50
N ASN A 377 -0.61 -1.85 20.74
CA ASN A 377 0.17 -0.71 21.21
C ASN A 377 -0.51 0.59 20.80
N THR A 378 -1.21 1.24 21.73
CA THR A 378 -1.96 2.48 21.46
C THR A 378 -1.20 3.76 21.81
N SER A 379 0.11 3.67 22.10
CA SER A 379 0.90 4.80 22.62
C SER A 379 0.92 6.05 21.73
N LYS A 380 0.62 5.92 20.42
CA LYS A 380 0.54 7.03 19.47
C LYS A 380 -0.89 7.47 19.13
N VAL A 381 -1.91 6.79 19.66
CA VAL A 381 -3.31 7.08 19.35
C VAL A 381 -3.74 8.35 20.08
N THR A 382 -4.37 9.28 19.35
CA THR A 382 -4.86 10.54 19.92
C THR A 382 -6.38 10.59 20.06
N ASP A 383 -7.10 9.73 19.35
CA ASP A 383 -8.56 9.69 19.34
C ASP A 383 -9.07 8.24 19.42
N MET A 384 -9.85 7.95 20.48
CA MET A 384 -10.51 6.68 20.74
C MET A 384 -12.03 6.84 20.88
N ALA A 385 -12.58 7.95 20.40
CA ALA A 385 -14.01 8.20 20.42
C ALA A 385 -14.79 7.03 19.82
N CYS A 386 -15.90 6.68 20.45
CA CYS A 386 -16.86 5.69 19.96
C CYS A 386 -16.30 4.28 19.68
N MET A 387 -15.07 3.95 20.13
CA MET A 387 -14.35 2.75 19.69
C MET A 387 -15.12 1.44 19.89
N PHE A 388 -15.83 1.29 21.03
CA PHE A 388 -16.62 0.11 21.39
C PHE A 388 -18.13 0.44 21.56
N ASN A 389 -18.56 1.59 21.03
CA ASN A 389 -19.94 2.03 21.17
C ASN A 389 -20.90 1.02 20.52
N SER A 390 -22.02 0.74 21.18
CA SER A 390 -23.10 -0.13 20.70
C SER A 390 -22.67 -1.58 20.46
N MET A 391 -21.61 -2.05 21.10
CA MET A 391 -21.25 -3.48 21.17
C MET A 391 -22.10 -4.21 22.21
N SER A 392 -23.42 -4.29 21.98
CA SER A 392 -24.40 -4.68 22.99
C SER A 392 -24.32 -6.13 23.48
N GLN A 393 -23.67 -7.04 22.76
CA GLN A 393 -23.46 -8.45 23.16
C GLN A 393 -22.07 -8.72 23.76
N LEU A 394 -21.20 -7.69 23.83
CA LEU A 394 -19.86 -7.84 24.36
C LEU A 394 -19.90 -8.09 25.87
N THR A 395 -19.40 -9.25 26.31
CA THR A 395 -19.35 -9.66 27.72
C THR A 395 -17.92 -9.66 28.27
N ASN A 396 -16.91 -9.76 27.40
CA ASN A 396 -15.50 -9.72 27.78
C ASN A 396 -14.69 -8.85 26.81
N LEU A 397 -13.96 -7.88 27.36
CA LEU A 397 -13.09 -6.97 26.61
C LEU A 397 -11.74 -6.88 27.31
N ASN A 398 -10.67 -7.28 26.62
CA ASN A 398 -9.31 -7.12 27.13
C ASN A 398 -8.63 -5.90 26.48
N VAL A 399 -8.46 -4.84 27.26
CA VAL A 399 -7.74 -3.60 26.88
C VAL A 399 -6.50 -3.38 27.74
N SER A 400 -5.96 -4.44 28.35
CA SER A 400 -4.86 -4.35 29.31
C SER A 400 -3.56 -3.75 28.73
N SER A 401 -3.33 -3.81 27.42
CA SER A 401 -2.14 -3.22 26.78
C SER A 401 -2.29 -1.74 26.40
N PHE A 402 -3.47 -1.14 26.61
CA PHE A 402 -3.74 0.21 26.14
C PHE A 402 -2.91 1.22 26.93
N ASN A 403 -2.19 2.07 26.20
CA ASN A 403 -1.59 3.31 26.69
C ASN A 403 -2.40 4.48 26.13
N THR A 404 -3.12 5.20 26.99
CA THR A 404 -4.00 6.31 26.58
C THR A 404 -3.43 7.70 26.89
N SER A 405 -2.15 7.80 27.28
CA SER A 405 -1.51 9.06 27.70
C SER A 405 -1.52 10.17 26.64
N ASN A 406 -1.71 9.82 25.36
CA ASN A 406 -1.81 10.77 24.25
C ASN A 406 -3.25 11.02 23.76
N VAL A 407 -4.25 10.33 24.33
CA VAL A 407 -5.64 10.42 23.90
C VAL A 407 -6.28 11.71 24.41
N VAL A 408 -6.95 12.43 23.53
CA VAL A 408 -7.67 13.68 23.82
C VAL A 408 -9.19 13.46 23.84
N GLY A 409 -9.71 12.63 22.92
CA GLY A 409 -11.13 12.31 22.81
C GLY A 409 -11.46 10.88 23.21
N MET A 410 -12.39 10.71 24.17
CA MET A 410 -12.95 9.42 24.60
C MET A 410 -14.49 9.42 24.60
N PHE A 411 -15.12 10.36 23.90
CA PHE A 411 -16.58 10.46 23.89
C PHE A 411 -17.19 9.13 23.41
N ALA A 412 -18.19 8.66 24.15
CA ALA A 412 -18.96 7.46 23.92
C ALA A 412 -18.13 6.17 23.71
N MET A 413 -16.90 6.10 24.24
CA MET A 413 -15.98 4.99 23.98
C MET A 413 -16.58 3.61 24.29
N PHE A 414 -17.32 3.46 25.40
CA PHE A 414 -17.99 2.22 25.81
C PHE A 414 -19.52 2.34 25.83
N HIS A 415 -20.06 3.38 25.18
CA HIS A 415 -21.49 3.69 25.22
C HIS A 415 -22.32 2.52 24.69
N ASN A 416 -23.40 2.14 25.36
CA ASN A 416 -24.26 1.00 25.01
C ASN A 416 -23.53 -0.37 24.87
N ALA A 417 -22.36 -0.56 25.47
CA ALA A 417 -21.77 -1.89 25.70
C ALA A 417 -22.50 -2.60 26.86
N SER A 418 -23.81 -2.81 26.69
CA SER A 418 -24.76 -3.08 27.78
C SER A 418 -24.58 -4.42 28.47
N SER A 419 -23.87 -5.37 27.86
CA SER A 419 -23.64 -6.72 28.40
C SER A 419 -22.30 -6.86 29.16
N LEU A 420 -21.45 -5.82 29.18
CA LEU A 420 -20.22 -5.84 29.97
C LEU A 420 -20.57 -5.76 31.46
N THR A 421 -20.16 -6.78 32.22
CA THR A 421 -20.32 -6.83 33.68
C THR A 421 -19.07 -6.36 34.42
N THR A 422 -17.92 -6.44 33.78
CA THR A 422 -16.61 -5.98 34.28
C THR A 422 -15.86 -5.26 33.17
N LEU A 423 -15.01 -4.31 33.56
CA LEU A 423 -14.15 -3.56 32.65
C LEU A 423 -12.91 -3.09 33.42
N ASP A 424 -11.74 -3.62 33.06
CA ASP A 424 -10.47 -3.20 33.66
C ASP A 424 -9.88 -2.02 32.87
N LEU A 425 -9.81 -0.86 33.53
CA LEU A 425 -9.26 0.38 33.00
C LEU A 425 -8.02 0.85 33.77
N SER A 426 -7.38 -0.04 34.53
CA SER A 426 -6.26 0.31 35.42
C SER A 426 -5.07 0.95 34.69
N ASN A 427 -4.88 0.66 33.40
CA ASN A 427 -3.81 1.22 32.57
C ASN A 427 -4.16 2.54 31.86
N PHE A 428 -5.39 3.05 32.02
CA PHE A 428 -5.81 4.28 31.35
C PHE A 428 -5.18 5.51 32.03
N ASP A 429 -4.58 6.38 31.23
CA ASP A 429 -4.21 7.74 31.59
C ASP A 429 -5.16 8.70 30.88
N THR A 430 -5.97 9.44 31.65
CA THR A 430 -6.94 10.41 31.11
C THR A 430 -6.49 11.86 31.27
N SER A 431 -5.23 12.11 31.65
CA SER A 431 -4.72 13.45 31.98
C SER A 431 -4.82 14.47 30.85
N ARG A 432 -4.95 14.02 29.60
CA ARG A 432 -5.12 14.88 28.41
C ARG A 432 -6.54 14.86 27.83
N VAL A 433 -7.44 14.05 28.39
CA VAL A 433 -8.79 13.88 27.85
C VAL A 433 -9.63 15.12 28.16
N THR A 434 -10.26 15.67 27.12
CA THR A 434 -11.13 16.85 27.25
C THR A 434 -12.61 16.52 27.12
N ASP A 435 -12.96 15.38 26.53
CA ASP A 435 -14.34 14.96 26.27
C ASP A 435 -14.58 13.50 26.70
N MET A 436 -15.49 13.33 27.67
CA MET A 436 -15.97 12.05 28.19
C MET A 436 -17.50 11.91 28.03
N GLU A 437 -18.12 12.67 27.13
CA GLU A 437 -19.56 12.60 26.86
C GLU A 437 -19.98 11.15 26.59
N GLY A 438 -20.95 10.65 27.36
CA GLY A 438 -21.52 9.30 27.18
C GLY A 438 -20.53 8.14 27.35
N MET A 439 -19.32 8.34 27.88
CA MET A 439 -18.24 7.32 27.89
C MET A 439 -18.69 5.95 28.41
N PHE A 440 -19.50 5.92 29.46
CA PHE A 440 -20.10 4.72 30.07
C PHE A 440 -21.64 4.72 30.02
N GLY A 441 -22.21 5.60 29.19
CA GLY A 441 -23.65 5.72 29.03
C GLY A 441 -24.23 4.41 28.48
N GLY A 442 -25.33 3.95 29.06
CA GLY A 442 -26.01 2.72 28.65
C GLY A 442 -25.35 1.41 29.04
N MET A 443 -24.27 1.43 29.83
CA MET A 443 -23.68 0.24 30.44
C MET A 443 -24.50 -0.25 31.64
N GLY A 444 -25.64 -0.88 31.34
CA GLY A 444 -26.64 -1.28 32.34
C GLY A 444 -26.24 -2.46 33.25
N SER A 445 -25.45 -3.41 32.72
CA SER A 445 -25.05 -4.63 33.46
C SER A 445 -23.73 -4.48 34.22
N LEU A 446 -23.07 -3.33 34.13
CA LEU A 446 -21.79 -3.08 34.81
C LEU A 446 -22.03 -2.96 36.31
N VAL A 447 -21.42 -3.83 37.11
CA VAL A 447 -21.62 -3.84 38.58
C VAL A 447 -20.53 -3.11 39.34
N LEU A 448 -19.35 -2.99 38.75
CA LEU A 448 -18.18 -2.34 39.33
C LEU A 448 -17.43 -1.58 38.24
N LEU A 449 -17.11 -0.32 38.53
CA LEU A 449 -16.26 0.52 37.70
C LEU A 449 -15.15 1.11 38.57
N ASP A 450 -13.92 0.63 38.38
CA ASP A 450 -12.74 1.22 39.00
C ASP A 450 -12.10 2.22 38.04
N ILE A 451 -12.24 3.50 38.37
CA ILE A 451 -11.66 4.64 37.64
C ILE A 451 -10.83 5.50 38.61
N SER A 452 -10.22 4.87 39.60
CA SER A 452 -9.36 5.51 40.60
C SER A 452 -8.13 6.19 40.01
N ASN A 453 -7.69 5.76 38.83
CA ASN A 453 -6.61 6.33 38.04
C ASN A 453 -7.02 7.53 37.16
N PHE A 454 -8.31 7.85 37.03
CA PHE A 454 -8.75 8.91 36.13
C PHE A 454 -8.36 10.31 36.67
N ASN A 455 -7.76 11.10 35.79
CA ASN A 455 -7.52 12.53 35.96
C ASN A 455 -8.52 13.31 35.11
N THR A 456 -9.37 14.12 35.75
CA THR A 456 -10.43 14.89 35.08
C THR A 456 -10.13 16.38 34.93
N SER A 457 -8.92 16.84 35.26
CA SER A 457 -8.56 18.27 35.29
C SER A 457 -8.64 18.98 33.94
N GLN A 458 -8.60 18.23 32.84
CA GLN A 458 -8.76 18.76 31.48
C GLN A 458 -10.16 18.55 30.90
N VAL A 459 -11.04 17.83 31.59
CA VAL A 459 -12.34 17.44 31.05
C VAL A 459 -13.29 18.64 31.05
N THR A 460 -13.87 18.91 29.88
CA THR A 460 -14.83 20.00 29.66
C THR A 460 -16.26 19.48 29.48
N ASN A 461 -16.42 18.21 29.08
CA ASN A 461 -17.69 17.59 28.78
C ASN A 461 -17.81 16.20 29.42
N MET A 462 -18.84 16.03 30.27
CA MET A 462 -19.27 14.76 30.88
C MET A 462 -20.77 14.50 30.66
N THR A 463 -21.40 15.17 29.70
CA THR A 463 -22.83 14.94 29.39
C THR A 463 -23.11 13.44 29.27
N GLU A 464 -24.13 12.98 29.99
CA GLU A 464 -24.58 11.57 29.97
C GLU A 464 -23.51 10.49 30.27
N MET A 465 -22.38 10.86 30.91
CA MET A 465 -21.23 9.95 31.10
C MET A 465 -21.59 8.59 31.72
N PHE A 466 -22.53 8.56 32.67
CA PHE A 466 -22.98 7.34 33.36
C PHE A 466 -24.49 7.07 33.16
N SER A 467 -25.13 7.71 32.16
CA SER A 467 -26.58 7.63 31.99
C SER A 467 -27.06 6.20 31.65
N LEU A 468 -28.35 5.95 31.84
CA LEU A 468 -29.09 4.79 31.33
C LEU A 468 -30.36 5.26 30.63
N HIS A 469 -30.70 4.61 29.52
CA HIS A 469 -31.93 4.83 28.80
C HIS A 469 -33.03 3.84 29.24
N ARG A 470 -34.30 4.16 28.95
CA ARG A 470 -35.51 3.51 29.53
C ARG A 470 -35.59 1.98 29.41
N TYR A 471 -34.81 1.35 28.54
CA TYR A 471 -34.88 -0.08 28.24
C TYR A 471 -33.66 -0.88 28.70
N GLN A 472 -32.73 -0.25 29.43
CA GLN A 472 -31.53 -0.92 29.94
C GLN A 472 -31.75 -1.42 31.37
N PRO A 473 -31.10 -2.53 31.76
CA PRO A 473 -31.03 -2.91 33.16
C PRO A 473 -30.35 -1.79 33.95
N ASP A 474 -30.92 -1.43 35.09
CA ASP A 474 -30.29 -0.54 36.07
C ASP A 474 -29.79 -1.42 37.21
N ASP A 475 -28.71 -2.15 36.96
CA ASP A 475 -28.07 -2.98 37.99
C ASP A 475 -27.32 -2.10 39.00
N TYR A 476 -27.06 -2.67 40.17
CA TYR A 476 -26.29 -1.96 41.20
C TYR A 476 -24.86 -1.74 40.70
N LEU A 477 -24.51 -0.47 40.45
CA LEU A 477 -23.17 -0.06 40.04
C LEU A 477 -22.44 0.58 41.21
N LYS A 478 -21.25 0.08 41.51
CA LYS A 478 -20.29 0.74 42.41
C LYS A 478 -19.19 1.40 41.60
N ILE A 479 -18.96 2.70 41.83
CA ILE A 479 -17.90 3.48 41.16
C ILE A 479 -16.80 3.79 42.16
N TYR A 480 -15.58 3.29 41.92
CA TYR A 480 -14.40 3.62 42.73
C TYR A 480 -13.59 4.76 42.13
N VAL A 481 -13.23 5.72 42.98
CA VAL A 481 -12.32 6.82 42.67
C VAL A 481 -11.30 7.02 43.81
N ASN A 482 -10.16 7.65 43.54
CA ASN A 482 -9.20 8.02 44.59
C ASN A 482 -9.54 9.36 45.26
N ASN A 483 -10.01 10.33 44.47
CA ASN A 483 -10.36 11.68 44.90
C ASN A 483 -11.66 12.13 44.23
N ASP A 484 -12.22 13.25 44.70
CA ASP A 484 -13.30 13.94 43.99
C ASP A 484 -12.84 14.32 42.58
N PHE A 485 -13.74 14.29 41.60
CA PHE A 485 -13.38 14.72 40.25
C PHE A 485 -13.08 16.22 40.25
N ASP A 486 -12.01 16.62 39.56
CA ASP A 486 -11.77 18.02 39.23
C ASP A 486 -12.80 18.46 38.19
N THR A 487 -13.62 19.44 38.56
CA THR A 487 -14.70 20.00 37.74
C THR A 487 -14.45 21.47 37.39
N SER A 488 -13.24 21.97 37.60
CA SER A 488 -12.88 23.38 37.38
C SER A 488 -13.04 23.82 35.92
N LYS A 489 -12.79 22.91 34.96
CA LYS A 489 -12.96 23.14 33.52
C LYS A 489 -14.28 22.61 32.94
N LEU A 490 -15.10 21.96 33.75
CA LEU A 490 -16.31 21.29 33.29
C LEU A 490 -17.40 22.31 32.92
N THR A 491 -17.79 22.33 31.65
CA THR A 491 -18.83 23.25 31.11
C THR A 491 -20.10 22.53 30.66
N ARG A 492 -20.01 21.24 30.30
CA ARG A 492 -21.14 20.40 29.88
C ARG A 492 -21.25 19.16 30.76
N TYR A 493 -22.37 19.02 31.48
CA TYR A 493 -22.56 17.97 32.50
C TYR A 493 -24.03 17.57 32.65
N THR A 494 -24.84 17.75 31.61
CA THR A 494 -26.26 17.44 31.66
C THR A 494 -26.50 15.93 31.69
N GLY A 495 -27.41 15.47 32.55
CA GLY A 495 -27.90 14.09 32.54
C GLY A 495 -26.85 13.02 32.88
N MET A 496 -25.76 13.36 33.57
CA MET A 496 -24.65 12.44 33.88
C MET A 496 -25.10 11.10 34.46
N PHE A 497 -26.14 11.12 35.30
CA PHE A 497 -26.64 9.95 36.02
C PHE A 497 -28.09 9.62 35.66
N THR A 498 -28.65 10.21 34.60
CA THR A 498 -30.04 9.96 34.18
C THR A 498 -30.32 8.46 34.10
N GLY A 499 -31.41 7.99 34.71
CA GLY A 499 -31.81 6.57 34.67
C GLY A 499 -31.12 5.65 35.68
N ARG A 500 -30.06 6.08 36.38
CA ARG A 500 -29.33 5.29 37.40
C ARG A 500 -30.04 5.28 38.76
N LYS A 501 -31.26 4.75 38.84
CA LYS A 501 -32.11 4.77 40.05
C LYS A 501 -31.55 3.91 41.18
N LYS A 502 -30.74 2.89 40.88
CA LYS A 502 -30.09 2.02 41.88
C LYS A 502 -28.69 2.47 42.28
N LEU A 503 -28.11 3.50 41.65
CA LEU A 503 -26.77 4.00 42.00
C LEU A 503 -26.75 4.64 43.39
N ARG A 504 -25.76 4.26 44.20
CA ARG A 504 -25.54 4.76 45.57
C ARG A 504 -24.07 5.13 45.76
N GLY A 505 -23.82 6.22 46.49
CA GLY A 505 -22.49 6.53 47.00
C GLY A 505 -22.01 5.52 48.04
N GLY A 506 -20.72 5.57 48.38
CA GLY A 506 -20.09 4.63 49.33
C GLY A 506 -20.70 4.60 50.74
N ASN A 507 -21.32 5.70 51.18
CA ASN A 507 -22.07 5.82 52.44
C ASN A 507 -23.60 5.80 52.21
N GLY A 508 -24.05 5.41 51.02
CA GLY A 508 -25.45 5.27 50.67
C GLY A 508 -26.13 6.53 50.15
N SER A 509 -25.40 7.62 49.88
CA SER A 509 -25.97 8.85 49.30
C SER A 509 -26.66 8.60 47.95
N TYR A 510 -27.82 9.22 47.74
CA TYR A 510 -28.59 9.12 46.49
C TYR A 510 -29.58 10.27 46.28
N LEU A 511 -29.97 10.49 45.03
CA LEU A 511 -31.14 11.28 44.64
C LEU A 511 -32.29 10.37 44.23
N ALA A 512 -33.52 10.77 44.58
CA ALA A 512 -34.73 10.09 44.11
C ALA A 512 -34.91 10.20 42.59
N ASP A 513 -34.51 11.34 42.01
CA ASP A 513 -34.38 11.54 40.57
C ASP A 513 -32.92 11.79 40.19
N PRO A 514 -32.18 10.76 39.75
CA PRO A 514 -30.78 10.89 39.34
C PRO A 514 -30.53 11.88 38.19
N SER A 515 -31.56 12.24 37.40
CA SER A 515 -31.41 13.23 36.33
C SER A 515 -31.17 14.65 36.86
N THR A 516 -31.50 14.90 38.13
CA THR A 516 -31.28 16.17 38.81
C THR A 516 -29.87 16.33 39.39
N ALA A 517 -29.04 15.28 39.33
CA ALA A 517 -27.66 15.32 39.78
C ALA A 517 -26.83 16.31 38.95
N ASP A 518 -26.26 17.32 39.60
CA ASP A 518 -25.32 18.25 38.99
C ASP A 518 -23.87 17.83 39.24
N LYS A 519 -22.91 18.68 38.87
CA LYS A 519 -21.47 18.42 39.08
C LYS A 519 -21.07 18.26 40.54
N THR A 520 -21.88 18.67 41.52
CA THR A 520 -21.57 18.48 42.96
C THR A 520 -21.66 17.03 43.40
N TRP A 521 -22.25 16.14 42.58
CA TRP A 521 -22.33 14.70 42.86
C TRP A 521 -21.13 13.90 42.36
N LEU A 522 -20.21 14.52 41.59
CA LEU A 522 -18.96 13.92 41.09
C LEU A 522 -17.87 13.86 42.18
N ARG A 523 -18.20 13.31 43.35
CA ARG A 523 -17.31 13.27 44.52
C ARG A 523 -17.49 12.00 45.33
N VAL A 524 -16.49 11.71 46.17
CA VAL A 524 -16.51 10.61 47.13
C VAL A 524 -17.57 10.89 48.18
N ASP A 525 -18.50 9.95 48.35
CA ASP A 525 -19.48 9.95 49.42
C ASP A 525 -18.80 9.70 50.78
N ARG A 526 -18.95 10.63 51.72
CA ARG A 526 -18.28 10.63 53.02
C ARG A 526 -19.10 11.43 54.05
N PRO A 527 -18.84 11.31 55.37
CA PRO A 527 -19.61 12.03 56.37
C PRO A 527 -19.68 13.54 56.08
N GLY A 528 -20.90 14.07 55.98
CA GLY A 528 -21.17 15.49 55.67
C GLY A 528 -21.09 15.88 54.18
N VAL A 529 -20.76 14.96 53.28
CA VAL A 529 -20.58 15.23 51.84
C VAL A 529 -21.24 14.13 51.01
N GLN A 530 -22.36 14.45 50.36
CA GLN A 530 -23.09 13.50 49.51
C GLN A 530 -22.47 13.42 48.11
N GLY A 531 -22.21 12.22 47.61
CA GLY A 531 -21.73 12.00 46.24
C GLY A 531 -22.08 10.59 45.75
N TYR A 532 -21.82 10.30 44.47
CA TYR A 532 -22.08 8.98 43.89
C TYR A 532 -20.87 8.04 43.87
N PHE A 533 -19.69 8.50 44.28
CA PHE A 533 -18.48 7.69 44.24
C PHE A 533 -18.16 7.05 45.59
N THR A 534 -17.46 5.92 45.55
CA THR A 534 -16.84 5.29 46.72
C THR A 534 -15.33 5.50 46.63
N ARG A 535 -14.67 5.83 47.74
CA ARG A 535 -13.21 5.86 47.77
C ARG A 535 -12.66 4.44 47.57
N LYS A 536 -11.67 4.26 46.70
CA LYS A 536 -10.99 2.97 46.57
C LYS A 536 -10.38 2.59 47.94
N PRO A 537 -10.60 1.36 48.43
CA PRO A 537 -10.12 0.91 49.74
C PRO A 537 -8.60 1.04 49.93
#